data_AF-A0A5E4GL91-F1
#
_entry.id   AF-A0A5E4GL91-F1
#
_cell.length_a   1.000
_cell.length_b   1.000
_cell.length_c   1.000
_cell.angle_alpha   90.00
_cell.angle_beta   90.00
_cell.angle_gamma   90.00
#
_symmetry.space_group_name_H-M   'P 1'
#
loop_
_entity.id
_entity.type
_entity.pdbx_description
1 polymer ?
#
loop_
_entity_poly.entity_id
_entity_poly.type
_entity_poly.pdbx_seq_one_letter_code
_entity_poly.pdbx_strand_id
1 'polypeptide(L)'
;MSNNILTGSIPLSLGSLTQLESLDLSHNHLSGEIPQQLGQLTFLGKFNVSHNNLTGPIPQGTQLTTFDSTSYEGNPGLCGGPLQNKCGVAKTPQQPPSSVEQNDSGSAGAFEFDWKFVLAGLGSGLVVGVVLADVAITRRKELFVKIVGMIRLMITKGESWE
;
A
#
# COMPACT_ATOMS: atom_id res chain seq x y z
N MET A 1 14.31 -12.04 18.45
CA MET A 1 12.93 -12.56 18.54
C MET A 1 12.11 -12.07 17.34
N SER A 2 12.61 -12.25 16.12
CA SER A 2 11.87 -11.88 14.92
C SER A 2 11.03 -13.03 14.38
N ASN A 3 10.05 -12.73 13.52
CA ASN A 3 9.21 -13.72 12.82
C ASN A 3 8.42 -14.61 13.78
N ASN A 4 7.71 -13.99 14.71
CA ASN A 4 6.87 -14.67 15.67
C ASN A 4 5.49 -14.01 15.72
N ILE A 5 4.60 -14.55 16.56
CA ILE A 5 3.25 -14.01 16.79
C ILE A 5 3.17 -13.26 18.12
N LEU A 6 4.27 -12.65 18.58
CA LEU A 6 4.29 -11.92 19.85
C LEU A 6 3.32 -10.72 19.77
N THR A 7 2.51 -10.56 20.80
CA THR A 7 1.50 -9.49 20.93
C THR A 7 1.75 -8.68 22.20
N GLY A 8 0.98 -7.61 22.38
CA GLY A 8 1.12 -6.70 23.52
C GLY A 8 2.19 -5.65 23.29
N SER A 9 2.60 -4.95 24.35
CA SER A 9 3.57 -3.86 24.30
C SER A 9 4.98 -4.32 24.63
N ILE A 10 5.98 -3.57 24.13
CA ILE A 10 7.37 -3.79 24.53
C ILE A 10 7.52 -3.44 26.02
N PRO A 11 8.02 -4.35 26.87
CA PRO A 11 8.10 -4.11 28.31
C PRO A 11 9.17 -3.07 28.65
N LEU A 12 8.85 -2.17 29.58
CA LEU A 12 9.76 -1.13 30.10
C LEU A 12 11.05 -1.71 30.68
N SER A 13 10.95 -2.89 31.29
CA SER A 13 12.09 -3.60 31.90
C SER A 13 13.17 -3.98 30.89
N LEU A 14 12.86 -4.02 29.59
CA LEU A 14 13.87 -4.30 28.57
C LEU A 14 14.98 -3.24 28.56
N GLY A 15 14.67 -2.00 28.98
CA GLY A 15 15.65 -0.92 29.14
C GLY A 15 16.71 -1.16 30.22
N SER A 16 16.49 -2.09 31.16
CA SER A 16 17.48 -2.38 32.21
C SER A 16 18.64 -3.26 31.74
N LEU A 17 18.55 -3.81 30.52
CA LEU A 17 19.58 -4.68 29.96
C LEU A 17 20.72 -3.87 29.33
N THR A 18 21.39 -3.02 30.12
CA THR A 18 22.33 -2.01 29.62
C THR A 18 23.46 -2.55 28.74
N GLN A 19 23.83 -3.82 28.88
CA GLN A 19 24.87 -4.50 28.07
C GLN A 19 24.32 -5.14 26.78
N LEU A 20 23.06 -4.91 26.42
CA LEU A 20 22.45 -5.51 25.23
C LEU A 20 23.01 -4.87 23.96
N GLU A 21 23.60 -5.68 23.09
CA GLU A 21 24.21 -5.22 21.83
C GLU A 21 23.27 -5.35 20.61
N SER A 22 22.31 -6.26 20.67
CA SER A 22 21.40 -6.54 19.56
C SER A 22 19.99 -6.84 20.04
N LEU A 23 19.01 -6.12 19.49
CA LEU A 23 17.59 -6.29 19.75
C LEU A 23 16.82 -6.35 18.43
N ASP A 24 16.36 -7.54 18.07
CA ASP A 24 15.51 -7.76 16.90
C ASP A 24 14.14 -8.29 17.34
N LEU A 25 13.11 -7.46 17.16
CA LEU A 25 11.70 -7.72 17.42
C LEU A 25 10.86 -7.66 16.13
N SER A 26 11.52 -7.63 14.97
CA SER A 26 10.83 -7.44 13.69
C SER A 26 9.87 -8.58 13.35
N HIS A 27 8.86 -8.32 12.51
CA HIS A 27 7.89 -9.34 12.07
C HIS A 27 7.17 -10.02 13.24
N ASN A 28 6.48 -9.21 14.03
CA ASN A 28 5.60 -9.63 15.12
C ASN A 28 4.29 -8.83 15.08
N HIS A 29 3.44 -9.01 16.10
CA HIS A 29 2.19 -8.27 16.29
C HIS A 29 2.26 -7.37 17.53
N LEU A 30 3.45 -6.86 17.87
CA LEU A 30 3.64 -5.94 18.99
C LEU A 30 2.90 -4.63 18.70
N SER A 31 2.39 -4.00 19.75
CA SER A 31 1.53 -2.81 19.68
C SER A 31 1.85 -1.81 20.77
N GLY A 32 1.29 -0.60 20.67
CA GLY A 32 1.61 0.50 21.59
C GLY A 32 2.91 1.19 21.23
N GLU A 33 3.46 1.96 22.17
CA GLU A 33 4.62 2.82 21.93
C GLU A 33 5.96 2.10 22.14
N ILE A 34 7.01 2.63 21.51
CA ILE A 34 8.39 2.24 21.81
C ILE A 34 8.78 2.90 23.15
N PRO A 35 9.12 2.14 24.19
CA PRO A 35 9.44 2.72 25.49
C PRO A 35 10.69 3.58 25.46
N GLN A 36 10.64 4.77 26.07
CA GLN A 36 11.80 5.65 26.19
C GLN A 36 12.97 5.00 26.95
N GLN A 37 12.68 4.03 27.82
CA GLN A 37 13.64 3.22 28.58
C GLN A 37 14.59 2.44 27.68
N LEU A 38 14.21 2.08 26.45
CA LEU A 38 15.13 1.46 25.50
C LEU A 38 16.27 2.40 25.10
N GLY A 39 16.11 3.71 25.29
CA GLY A 39 17.20 4.68 25.15
C GLY A 39 18.37 4.46 26.12
N GLN A 40 18.17 3.73 27.22
CA GLN A 40 19.20 3.40 28.22
C GLN A 40 20.19 2.32 27.75
N LEU A 41 19.90 1.63 26.65
CA LEU A 41 20.68 0.50 26.14
C LEU A 41 21.93 0.95 25.39
N THR A 42 22.85 1.69 26.02
CA THR A 42 23.96 2.42 25.36
C THR A 42 24.92 1.58 24.52
N PHE A 43 24.90 0.25 24.64
CA PHE A 43 25.74 -0.67 23.85
C PHE A 43 25.02 -1.25 22.62
N LEU A 44 23.78 -0.85 22.36
CA LEU A 44 22.96 -1.42 21.30
C LEU A 44 23.51 -1.01 19.92
N GLY A 45 24.14 -1.96 19.23
CA GLY A 45 24.64 -1.78 17.86
C GLY A 45 23.63 -2.20 16.79
N LYS A 46 22.66 -3.04 17.13
CA LYS A 46 21.61 -3.51 16.22
C LYS A 46 20.24 -3.39 16.85
N PHE A 47 19.34 -2.71 16.17
CA PHE A 47 17.96 -2.53 16.60
C PHE A 47 17.03 -2.70 15.41
N ASN A 48 16.00 -3.53 15.54
CA ASN A 48 14.96 -3.69 14.54
C ASN A 48 13.60 -3.99 15.19
N VAL A 49 12.61 -3.18 14.90
CA VAL A 49 11.21 -3.33 15.32
C VAL A 49 10.25 -3.28 14.11
N SER A 50 10.77 -3.46 12.90
CA SER A 50 9.99 -3.36 11.68
C SER A 50 8.88 -4.41 11.61
N HIS A 51 7.85 -4.15 10.80
CA HIS A 51 6.72 -5.04 10.59
C HIS A 51 6.06 -5.47 11.92
N ASN A 52 5.57 -4.48 12.65
CA ASN A 52 4.75 -4.62 13.85
C ASN A 52 3.56 -3.65 13.78
N ASN A 53 2.76 -3.55 14.84
CA ASN A 53 1.66 -2.60 14.96
C ASN A 53 1.98 -1.49 15.99
N LEU A 54 3.24 -1.06 16.06
CA LEU A 54 3.69 -0.02 16.97
C LEU A 54 3.15 1.35 16.54
N THR A 55 2.93 2.21 17.53
CA THR A 55 2.31 3.53 17.39
C THR A 55 3.08 4.62 18.12
N GLY A 56 2.83 5.87 17.78
CA GLY A 56 3.36 7.02 18.52
C GLY A 56 4.77 7.44 18.07
N PRO A 57 5.37 8.43 18.76
CA PRO A 57 6.66 8.98 18.38
C PRO A 57 7.81 8.00 18.68
N ILE A 58 8.80 7.96 17.80
CA ILE A 58 10.10 7.34 18.10
C ILE A 58 10.78 8.15 19.22
N PRO A 59 11.29 7.53 20.31
CA PRO A 59 11.87 8.26 21.43
C PRO A 59 13.07 9.13 21.03
N GLN A 60 12.85 10.45 21.05
CA GLN A 60 13.86 11.45 20.68
C GLN A 60 14.91 11.64 21.78
N GLY A 61 16.10 12.10 21.41
CA GLY A 61 17.21 12.31 22.34
C GLY A 61 17.83 11.01 22.87
N THR A 62 17.56 9.89 22.20
CA THR A 62 18.12 8.58 22.51
C THR A 62 18.92 8.05 21.31
N GLN A 63 19.73 7.01 21.50
CA GLN A 63 20.41 6.36 20.37
C GLN A 63 19.44 5.73 19.36
N LEU A 64 18.16 5.55 19.72
CA LEU A 64 17.20 4.93 18.81
C LEU A 64 17.11 5.73 17.49
N THR A 65 17.24 7.05 17.57
CA THR A 65 17.19 7.91 16.37
C THR A 65 18.40 7.74 15.44
N THR A 66 19.46 7.02 15.84
CA THR A 66 20.63 6.78 15.00
C THR A 66 20.50 5.54 14.11
N PHE A 67 19.49 4.68 14.36
CA PHE A 67 19.23 3.52 13.50
C PHE A 67 18.51 3.93 12.22
N ASP A 68 18.68 3.14 11.17
CA ASP A 68 18.09 3.39 9.86
C ASP A 68 16.56 3.38 9.91
N SER A 69 15.92 4.10 8.99
CA SER A 69 14.45 4.13 8.87
C SER A 69 13.85 2.74 8.63
N THR A 70 14.62 1.82 8.03
CA THR A 70 14.22 0.42 7.79
C THR A 70 14.00 -0.36 9.09
N SER A 71 14.70 0.00 10.19
CA SER A 71 14.49 -0.61 11.51
C SER A 71 13.09 -0.33 12.09
N TYR A 72 12.36 0.63 11.53
CA TYR A 72 11.06 1.09 11.99
C TYR A 72 9.93 0.85 10.98
N GLU A 73 10.25 0.42 9.77
CA GLU A 73 9.30 0.32 8.68
C GLU A 73 8.17 -0.69 8.95
N GLY A 74 7.07 -0.60 8.20
CA GLY A 74 5.96 -1.52 8.38
C GLY A 74 5.19 -1.37 9.70
N ASN A 75 5.38 -0.25 10.42
CA ASN A 75 4.58 0.14 11.58
C ASN A 75 3.71 1.36 11.22
N PRO A 76 2.41 1.20 10.98
CA PRO A 76 1.57 2.25 10.40
C PRO A 76 1.35 3.46 11.33
N GLY A 77 1.46 3.27 12.65
CA GLY A 77 1.23 4.32 13.63
C GLY A 77 2.50 4.97 14.20
N LEU A 78 3.69 4.45 13.90
CA LEU A 78 4.95 5.07 14.34
C LEU A 78 5.20 6.35 13.58
N CYS A 79 5.78 7.36 14.21
CA CYS A 79 6.10 8.64 13.57
C CYS A 79 7.36 9.29 14.19
N GLY A 80 7.87 10.34 13.54
CA GLY A 80 9.06 11.07 13.98
C GLY A 80 10.36 10.48 13.44
N GLY A 81 11.46 11.23 13.54
CA GLY A 81 12.76 10.81 13.01
C GLY A 81 13.24 9.50 13.65
N PRO A 82 13.81 8.55 12.89
CA PRO A 82 14.29 8.65 11.50
C PRO A 82 13.22 8.49 10.40
N LEU A 83 11.94 8.31 10.73
CA LEU A 83 10.88 8.25 9.72
C LEU A 83 10.51 9.66 9.21
N GLN A 84 10.04 9.74 7.97
CA GLN A 84 9.63 11.01 7.35
C GLN A 84 8.24 11.48 7.80
N ASN A 85 7.43 10.58 8.37
CA ASN A 85 6.09 10.92 8.80
C ASN A 85 6.13 11.71 10.12
N LYS A 86 5.56 12.91 10.09
CA LYS A 86 5.50 13.79 11.26
C LYS A 86 4.47 13.28 12.26
N CYS A 87 4.80 13.34 13.55
CA CYS A 87 3.82 13.09 14.60
C CYS A 87 2.81 14.24 14.65
N GLY A 88 1.52 13.90 14.57
CA GLY A 88 0.41 14.85 14.57
C GLY A 88 -0.39 14.79 15.87
N VAL A 89 -0.63 15.96 16.46
CA VAL A 89 -1.57 16.19 17.55
C VAL A 89 -2.98 15.74 17.11
N ALA A 90 -3.73 15.11 18.02
CA ALA A 90 -5.06 14.54 17.80
C ALA A 90 -5.95 15.38 16.86
N LYS A 91 -6.58 14.73 15.87
CA LYS A 91 -7.56 15.36 14.97
C LYS A 91 -8.85 15.71 15.73
N THR A 92 -9.09 16.98 16.01
CA THR A 92 -10.45 17.53 16.19
C THR A 92 -11.18 17.51 14.83
N PRO A 93 -12.51 17.34 14.74
CA PRO A 93 -13.20 16.97 13.51
C PRO A 93 -13.02 17.99 12.37
N GLN A 94 -12.43 17.50 11.28
CA GLN A 94 -12.38 18.01 9.90
C GLN A 94 -12.72 19.49 9.66
N GLN A 95 -11.67 20.30 9.45
CA GLN A 95 -11.69 21.45 8.54
C GLN A 95 -10.37 21.40 7.71
N PRO A 96 -10.40 21.75 6.40
CA PRO A 96 -9.43 21.28 5.40
C PRO A 96 -8.04 21.90 5.60
N PRO A 97 -6.97 21.25 5.11
CA PRO A 97 -5.61 21.65 5.43
C PRO A 97 -5.25 23.01 4.80
N SER A 98 -4.97 23.97 5.67
CA SER A 98 -4.27 25.22 5.37
C SER A 98 -2.82 24.89 4.96
N SER A 99 -2.48 25.16 3.71
CA SER A 99 -1.11 25.20 3.21
C SER A 99 -0.35 26.36 3.85
N VAL A 100 0.80 26.09 4.48
CA VAL A 100 1.86 27.10 4.57
C VAL A 100 2.54 27.13 3.20
N GLU A 101 2.41 28.28 2.54
CA GLU A 101 3.01 28.63 1.26
C GLU A 101 4.54 28.62 1.34
N GLN A 102 5.17 28.01 0.33
CA GLN A 102 6.40 28.50 -0.29
C GLN A 102 6.51 27.91 -1.70
N ASN A 103 5.85 28.62 -2.63
CA ASN A 103 6.23 29.00 -4.00
C ASN A 103 7.51 28.30 -4.51
N ASP A 104 7.53 27.54 -5.62
CA ASP A 104 7.04 27.89 -6.95
C ASP A 104 6.72 26.65 -7.82
N SER A 105 5.71 26.83 -8.68
CA SER A 105 5.47 26.19 -9.98
C SER A 105 5.72 24.67 -10.16
N GLY A 106 4.62 23.90 -10.27
CA GLY A 106 4.54 22.81 -11.26
C GLY A 106 4.34 21.38 -10.73
N SER A 107 3.06 21.04 -10.48
CA SER A 107 2.45 19.73 -10.76
C SER A 107 2.82 18.49 -9.91
N ALA A 108 2.04 18.35 -8.83
CA ALA A 108 1.20 17.18 -8.49
C ALA A 108 1.87 15.82 -8.19
N GLY A 109 1.80 15.49 -6.90
CA GLY A 109 2.10 14.21 -6.29
C GLY A 109 1.13 13.07 -6.65
N ALA A 110 1.62 11.88 -6.35
CA ALA A 110 1.10 10.60 -6.74
C ALA A 110 -0.08 10.13 -5.85
N PHE A 111 -1.15 9.71 -6.55
CA PHE A 111 -2.21 8.75 -6.18
C PHE A 111 -3.03 8.98 -4.90
N GLU A 112 -3.97 9.93 -4.97
CA GLU A 112 -5.25 9.86 -4.25
C GLU A 112 -6.28 9.28 -5.23
N PHE A 113 -6.92 8.14 -4.92
CA PHE A 113 -7.95 7.53 -5.77
C PHE A 113 -9.21 8.41 -5.80
N ASP A 114 -9.24 9.30 -6.78
CA ASP A 114 -10.28 10.31 -6.97
C ASP A 114 -11.60 9.64 -7.44
N TRP A 115 -12.68 9.69 -6.65
CA TRP A 115 -13.99 9.14 -7.03
C TRP A 115 -14.57 9.78 -8.31
N LYS A 116 -14.01 10.91 -8.74
CA LYS A 116 -14.21 11.50 -10.07
C LYS A 116 -13.89 10.54 -11.22
N PHE A 117 -12.98 9.57 -11.04
CA PHE A 117 -12.72 8.53 -12.03
C PHE A 117 -13.87 7.51 -12.13
N VAL A 118 -14.60 7.26 -11.03
CA VAL A 118 -15.81 6.42 -11.05
C VAL A 118 -16.94 7.11 -11.83
N LEU A 119 -17.07 8.43 -11.68
CA LEU A 119 -18.01 9.24 -12.48
C LEU A 119 -17.58 9.41 -13.95
N ALA A 120 -16.29 9.59 -14.22
CA ALA A 120 -15.76 9.67 -15.59
C ALA A 120 -15.76 8.31 -16.32
N GLY A 121 -15.72 7.21 -15.57
CA GLY A 121 -15.77 5.83 -16.08
C GLY A 121 -17.13 5.41 -16.64
N LEU A 122 -18.22 6.02 -16.18
CA LEU A 122 -19.58 5.70 -16.67
C LEU A 122 -19.81 6.14 -18.13
N GLY A 123 -19.08 7.17 -18.61
CA GLY A 123 -19.14 7.62 -20.00
C GLY A 123 -18.12 6.93 -20.91
N SER A 124 -16.88 6.77 -20.43
CA SER A 124 -15.76 6.27 -21.24
C SER A 124 -15.74 4.75 -21.39
N GLY A 125 -16.17 4.00 -20.37
CA GLY A 125 -16.26 2.54 -20.42
C GLY A 125 -17.30 2.04 -21.42
N LEU A 126 -18.39 2.78 -21.62
CA LEU A 126 -19.45 2.42 -22.57
C LEU A 126 -18.98 2.55 -24.02
N VAL A 127 -18.17 3.57 -24.34
CA VAL A 127 -17.61 3.75 -25.69
C VAL A 127 -16.58 2.67 -26.02
N VAL A 128 -15.65 2.38 -25.10
CA VAL A 128 -14.67 1.30 -25.30
C VAL A 128 -15.36 -0.06 -25.39
N GLY A 129 -16.38 -0.31 -24.56
CA GLY A 129 -17.20 -1.51 -24.61
C GLY A 129 -17.95 -1.67 -25.93
N VAL A 130 -18.58 -0.60 -26.44
CA VAL A 130 -19.27 -0.61 -27.74
C VAL A 130 -18.30 -0.82 -28.90
N VAL A 131 -17.11 -0.19 -28.88
CA VAL A 131 -16.10 -0.39 -29.93
C VAL A 131 -15.53 -1.80 -29.91
N LEU A 132 -15.22 -2.36 -28.74
CA LEU A 132 -14.74 -3.74 -28.62
C LEU A 132 -15.84 -4.75 -29.00
N ALA A 133 -17.10 -4.49 -28.63
CA ALA A 133 -18.24 -5.30 -29.05
C ALA A 133 -18.47 -5.23 -30.56
N ASP A 134 -18.43 -4.05 -31.17
CA ASP A 134 -18.59 -3.88 -32.61
C ASP A 134 -17.43 -4.50 -33.39
N VAL A 135 -16.19 -4.37 -32.91
CA VAL A 135 -15.03 -5.07 -33.47
C VAL A 135 -15.19 -6.59 -33.34
N ALA A 136 -15.64 -7.10 -32.20
CA ALA A 136 -15.88 -8.54 -32.01
C ALA A 136 -17.04 -9.06 -32.88
N ILE A 137 -18.11 -8.27 -33.04
CA ILE A 137 -19.26 -8.59 -33.89
C ILE A 137 -18.85 -8.56 -35.37
N THR A 138 -18.09 -7.54 -35.80
CA THR A 138 -17.63 -7.40 -37.18
C THR A 138 -16.57 -8.45 -37.54
N ARG A 139 -15.69 -8.83 -36.62
CA ARG A 139 -14.79 -9.99 -36.75
C ARG A 139 -15.56 -11.32 -36.88
N ARG A 140 -16.71 -11.44 -36.21
CA ARG A 140 -17.61 -12.60 -36.35
C ARG A 140 -18.44 -12.57 -37.63
N LYS A 141 -18.71 -11.42 -38.26
CA LYS A 141 -19.45 -11.36 -39.53
C LYS A 141 -18.75 -12.15 -40.65
N GLU A 142 -17.42 -12.06 -40.77
CA GLU A 142 -16.65 -12.86 -41.73
C GLU A 142 -16.76 -14.37 -41.44
N LEU A 143 -16.67 -14.76 -40.16
CA LEU A 143 -16.82 -16.15 -39.75
C LEU A 143 -18.27 -16.64 -39.96
N PHE A 144 -19.25 -15.78 -39.69
CA PHE A 144 -20.67 -16.07 -39.87
C PHE A 144 -21.04 -16.18 -41.34
N VAL A 145 -20.56 -15.28 -42.21
CA VAL A 145 -20.74 -15.36 -43.66
C VAL A 145 -20.07 -16.62 -44.22
N LYS A 146 -18.88 -16.99 -43.71
CA LYS A 146 -18.23 -18.28 -44.05
C LYS A 146 -19.02 -19.49 -43.57
N ILE A 147 -19.53 -19.49 -42.34
CA ILE A 147 -20.34 -20.59 -41.79
C ILE A 147 -21.66 -20.72 -42.54
N VAL A 148 -22.38 -19.62 -42.78
CA VAL A 148 -23.62 -19.59 -43.56
C VAL A 148 -23.37 -20.00 -45.01
N GLY A 149 -22.24 -19.58 -45.59
CA GLY A 149 -21.80 -20.02 -46.92
C GLY A 149 -21.51 -21.52 -46.98
N MET A 150 -20.84 -22.08 -45.96
CA MET A 150 -20.61 -23.54 -45.86
C MET A 150 -21.91 -24.31 -45.66
N ILE A 151 -22.85 -23.81 -44.84
CA ILE A 151 -24.17 -24.43 -44.64
C ILE A 151 -24.98 -24.40 -45.95
N ARG A 152 -25.00 -23.25 -46.65
CA ARG A 152 -25.62 -23.13 -47.99
C ARG A 152 -25.01 -24.14 -48.98
N LEU A 153 -23.68 -24.27 -49.01
CA LEU A 153 -22.97 -25.21 -49.87
C LEU A 153 -23.33 -26.67 -49.55
N MET A 154 -23.44 -27.00 -48.26
CA MET A 154 -23.83 -28.35 -47.82
C MET A 154 -25.29 -28.68 -48.17
N ILE A 155 -26.21 -27.72 -48.07
CA ILE A 155 -27.62 -27.89 -48.49
C ILE A 155 -27.68 -28.13 -50.01
N THR A 156 -27.03 -27.28 -50.83
CA THR A 156 -27.05 -27.43 -52.29
C THR A 156 -26.33 -28.69 -52.79
N LYS A 157 -25.37 -29.21 -52.02
CA LYS A 157 -24.64 -30.44 -52.38
C LYS A 157 -25.36 -31.71 -51.89
N GLY A 158 -26.28 -31.58 -50.94
CA GLY A 158 -27.17 -32.64 -50.48
C GLY A 158 -28.34 -32.94 -51.44
N GLU A 159 -28.68 -32.01 -52.34
CA GLU A 159 -29.75 -32.17 -53.34
C GLU A 159 -29.26 -32.75 -54.69
N SER A 160 -28.03 -33.29 -54.75
CA SER A 160 -27.43 -33.89 -55.96
C SER A 160 -27.17 -35.40 -55.83
N TRP A 161 -28.04 -36.11 -55.11
CA TRP A 161 -28.13 -37.57 -55.14
C TRP A 161 -29.60 -38.01 -55.23
N GLU A 162 -30.27 -37.58 -56.30
CA GLU A 162 -31.37 -38.33 -56.92
C GLU A 162 -31.10 -38.43 -58.42
#